data_AF-A0A2T7NW35-F1
#
_entry.id   AF-A0A2T7NW35-F1
#
_cell.length_a   1.000
_cell.length_b   1.000
_cell.length_c   1.000
_cell.angle_alpha   90.00
_cell.angle_beta   90.00
_cell.angle_gamma   90.00
#
_symmetry.space_group_name_H-M   'P 1'
#
loop_
_entity.id
_entity.type
_entity.pdbx_description
1 polymer ?
#
loop_
_entity_poly.entity_id
_entity_poly.type
_entity_poly.pdbx_seq_one_letter_code
_entity_poly.pdbx_strand_id
1 'polypeptide(L)'
;MWPLHHLIRWNIHLTLQLLILLRLPHACTATANVASQVAACDRPWVKVFENDEQGTPVFGEKQDLKMAVLRGATIRVLMHDFVVEPGGYATHSFTSGVDNINIRGDEICAEIINHIAVRGCEFVENAHYRHFLPCTSGNVHVAQYLVESPSFLGQDTQKVRISWFAKEIQADIHNNKPFYGHFLDGGATVGNKEELLEAAKEGKDIRALMTDRGYGFPLHVVMWSRDGRVAGQSNMHLSQKYSGNNIVYNTQTPYRWMSSWSTNGRRTARAGPWGSHQPGRGQITSRSTGSSTRAGSTSTPMTSTAKLARAPRNVGGGRQSGSPHPSCPLQLRHGGAFHPHP
;
A
#
# COMPACT_ATOMS: atom_id res chain seq x y z
N MET A 1 0.07 -22.56 83.94
CA MET A 1 0.89 -21.83 84.93
C MET A 1 1.40 -20.55 84.28
N TRP A 2 1.02 -19.41 84.86
CA TRP A 2 1.58 -18.06 84.68
C TRP A 2 3.02 -17.96 85.25
N PRO A 3 3.78 -16.83 85.22
CA PRO A 3 3.49 -15.42 84.82
C PRO A 3 4.57 -14.82 83.85
N LEU A 4 4.51 -13.63 83.24
CA LEU A 4 4.14 -12.24 83.62
C LEU A 4 5.17 -11.54 84.55
N HIS A 5 5.44 -10.24 84.28
CA HIS A 5 6.24 -9.23 85.02
C HIS A 5 7.73 -9.07 84.60
N HIS A 6 8.37 -7.90 84.45
CA HIS A 6 8.13 -6.46 84.72
C HIS A 6 9.03 -5.65 83.72
N LEU A 7 8.62 -4.57 83.04
CA LEU A 7 8.36 -3.18 83.48
C LEU A 7 9.62 -2.39 83.92
N ILE A 8 9.71 -1.11 83.48
CA ILE A 8 10.40 0.07 84.09
C ILE A 8 11.84 0.36 83.58
N ARG A 9 12.32 1.58 83.23
CA ARG A 9 11.81 2.97 83.09
C ARG A 9 12.96 3.88 82.57
N TRP A 10 12.60 4.92 81.79
CA TRP A 10 13.04 6.34 81.90
C TRP A 10 14.29 6.92 81.20
N ASN A 11 14.00 7.93 80.35
CA ASN A 11 14.52 9.32 80.24
C ASN A 11 14.69 9.68 78.74
N ILE A 12 13.87 10.50 78.08
CA ILE A 12 13.59 11.94 78.28
C ILE A 12 14.88 12.73 78.56
N HIS A 13 15.55 13.26 77.53
CA HIS A 13 15.53 14.69 77.15
C HIS A 13 16.72 15.09 76.26
N LEU A 14 16.47 16.09 75.39
CA LEU A 14 17.43 16.94 74.66
C LEU A 14 18.21 16.24 73.52
N THR A 15 18.27 16.74 72.29
CA THR A 15 18.30 18.12 71.76
C THR A 15 18.00 18.00 70.25
N LEU A 16 16.99 18.71 69.72
CA LEU A 16 17.12 19.99 69.03
C LEU A 16 18.19 20.00 67.91
N GLN A 17 17.77 20.45 66.73
CA GLN A 17 18.51 20.61 65.47
C GLN A 17 18.51 19.37 64.57
N LEU A 18 17.59 19.31 63.61
CA LEU A 18 17.94 19.73 62.24
C LEU A 18 16.67 19.72 61.38
N LEU A 19 16.00 20.87 61.38
CA LEU A 19 14.93 21.24 60.48
C LEU A 19 15.55 21.48 59.08
N ILE A 20 15.92 20.41 58.37
CA ILE A 20 16.33 20.49 56.96
C ILE A 20 15.30 19.76 56.12
N LEU A 21 14.37 20.56 55.57
CA LEU A 21 14.00 20.54 54.16
C LEU A 21 14.05 19.18 53.44
N LEU A 22 13.21 18.22 53.85
CA LEU A 22 12.72 17.21 52.91
C LEU A 22 11.52 17.79 52.16
N ARG A 23 11.79 18.85 51.37
CA ARG A 23 11.00 19.12 50.16
C ARG A 23 11.30 17.94 49.24
N LEU A 24 10.44 16.93 49.27
CA LEU A 24 10.40 15.91 48.22
C LEU A 24 10.19 16.65 46.90
N PRO A 25 11.16 16.69 45.98
CA PRO A 25 10.85 17.07 44.62
C PRO A 25 9.82 16.05 44.16
N HIS A 26 8.68 16.55 43.70
CA HIS A 26 7.79 15.76 42.87
C HIS A 26 8.65 15.30 41.70
N ALA A 27 9.15 14.07 41.79
CA ALA A 27 9.73 13.38 40.66
C ALA A 27 8.55 13.20 39.71
N CYS A 28 8.36 14.19 38.83
CA CYS A 28 7.71 13.98 37.56
C CYS A 28 8.51 12.88 36.87
N THR A 29 8.19 11.62 37.15
CA THR A 29 8.36 10.53 36.21
C THR A 29 7.45 10.86 35.04
N ALA A 30 7.89 11.80 34.21
CA ALA A 30 7.52 11.80 32.82
C ALA A 30 8.06 10.48 32.31
N THR A 31 7.22 9.45 32.34
CA THR A 31 7.33 8.35 31.40
C THR A 31 7.20 9.02 30.04
N ALA A 32 8.32 9.50 29.52
CA ALA A 32 8.44 9.77 28.11
C ALA A 32 8.10 8.42 27.49
N ASN A 33 6.87 8.34 26.98
CA ASN A 33 6.50 7.33 26.01
C ASN A 33 7.42 7.61 24.84
N VAL A 34 8.64 7.08 24.92
CA VAL A 34 9.49 6.82 23.78
C VAL A 34 8.79 5.68 23.07
N ALA A 35 7.61 5.97 22.51
CA ALA A 35 7.09 5.26 21.38
C ALA A 35 8.16 5.49 20.32
N SER A 36 9.13 4.58 20.30
CA SER A 36 10.21 4.52 19.35
C SER A 36 9.56 4.69 17.99
N GLN A 37 9.72 5.88 17.42
CA GLN A 37 9.36 6.15 16.04
C GLN A 37 10.42 5.46 15.21
N VAL A 38 10.34 4.14 15.12
CA VAL A 38 11.12 3.33 14.19
C VAL A 38 10.90 3.96 12.83
N ALA A 39 11.98 4.49 12.25
CA ALA A 39 11.91 5.15 10.96
C ALA A 39 11.23 4.19 9.97
N ALA A 40 10.43 4.72 9.03
CA ALA A 40 9.69 3.87 8.10
C ALA A 40 10.60 2.88 7.36
N CYS A 41 11.88 3.21 7.18
CA CYS A 41 12.88 2.35 6.58
C CYS A 41 13.35 1.19 7.45
N ASP A 42 13.43 1.38 8.76
CA ASP A 42 13.87 0.35 9.70
C ASP A 42 12.77 -0.67 10.00
N ARG A 43 11.55 -0.43 9.52
CA ARG A 43 10.45 -1.36 9.71
C ARG A 43 10.69 -2.65 8.94
N PRO A 44 10.58 -3.80 9.61
CA PRO A 44 10.77 -5.09 8.96
C PRO A 44 9.61 -5.40 8.02
N TRP A 45 9.90 -6.19 7.00
CA TRP A 45 8.87 -6.88 6.24
C TRP A 45 8.31 -8.01 7.10
N VAL A 46 6.99 -8.02 7.29
CA VAL A 46 6.31 -9.06 8.06
C VAL A 46 5.56 -9.94 7.08
N LYS A 47 5.77 -11.26 7.17
CA LYS A 47 4.97 -12.22 6.41
C LYS A 47 3.53 -12.17 6.95
N VAL A 48 2.55 -12.00 6.06
CA VAL A 48 1.13 -11.87 6.43
C VAL A 48 0.27 -13.00 5.87
N PHE A 49 0.71 -13.63 4.78
CA PHE A 49 -0.02 -14.74 4.15
C PHE A 49 0.94 -15.63 3.37
N GLU A 50 0.67 -16.92 3.30
CA GLU A 50 1.39 -17.86 2.43
C GLU A 50 0.46 -18.97 1.95
N ASN A 51 0.57 -19.34 0.68
CA ASN A 51 -0.04 -20.53 0.11
C ASN A 51 1.01 -21.58 -0.28
N ASP A 52 0.65 -22.85 -0.26
CA ASP A 52 1.44 -23.96 -0.83
C ASP A 52 1.34 -24.03 -2.37
N GLU A 53 1.98 -25.03 -2.97
CA GLU A 53 1.97 -25.28 -4.42
C GLU A 53 0.57 -25.63 -4.97
N GLN A 54 -0.34 -26.07 -4.11
CA GLN A 54 -1.74 -26.36 -4.46
C GLN A 54 -2.64 -25.14 -4.23
N GLY A 55 -2.08 -23.99 -3.82
CA GLY A 55 -2.82 -22.78 -3.56
C GLY A 55 -3.58 -22.79 -2.22
N THR A 56 -3.31 -23.77 -1.36
CA THR A 56 -3.90 -23.88 -0.03
C THR A 56 -3.17 -22.94 0.92
N PRO A 57 -3.88 -22.14 1.74
CA PRO A 57 -3.25 -21.35 2.79
C PRO A 57 -2.46 -22.22 3.78
N VAL A 58 -1.19 -21.88 4.02
CA VAL A 58 -0.31 -22.54 5.01
C VAL A 58 0.21 -21.60 6.10
N PHE A 59 0.04 -20.28 5.92
CA PHE A 59 0.35 -19.28 6.94
C PHE A 59 -0.58 -18.07 6.80
N GLY A 60 -1.07 -17.55 7.93
CA GLY A 60 -1.93 -16.37 7.98
C GLY A 60 -3.27 -16.56 7.26
N GLU A 61 -4.09 -15.51 7.25
CA GLU A 61 -5.36 -15.50 6.53
C GLU A 61 -5.34 -14.53 5.34
N LYS A 62 -6.07 -14.84 4.26
CA LYS A 62 -6.23 -13.90 3.13
C LYS A 62 -6.84 -12.57 3.61
N GLN A 63 -7.66 -12.61 4.65
CA GLN A 63 -8.26 -11.43 5.26
C GLN A 63 -7.22 -10.51 5.89
N ASP A 64 -6.15 -11.03 6.51
CA ASP A 64 -5.06 -10.22 7.06
C ASP A 64 -4.31 -9.48 5.96
N LEU A 65 -3.98 -10.18 4.87
CA LEU A 65 -3.37 -9.56 3.69
C LEU A 65 -4.30 -8.48 3.08
N LYS A 66 -5.61 -8.77 2.97
CA LYS A 66 -6.61 -7.79 2.50
C LYS A 66 -6.61 -6.55 3.38
N MET A 67 -6.61 -6.72 4.70
CA MET A 67 -6.58 -5.60 5.63
C MET A 67 -5.28 -4.81 5.54
N ALA A 68 -4.13 -5.47 5.39
CA ALA A 68 -2.85 -4.79 5.17
C ALA A 68 -2.88 -3.93 3.89
N VAL A 69 -3.42 -4.46 2.79
CA VAL A 69 -3.60 -3.70 1.53
C VAL A 69 -4.53 -2.51 1.75
N LEU A 70 -5.68 -2.72 2.40
CA LEU A 70 -6.67 -1.66 2.65
C LEU A 70 -6.20 -0.60 3.67
N ARG A 71 -5.16 -0.89 4.45
CA ARG A 71 -4.44 0.08 5.29
C ARG A 71 -3.35 0.85 4.53
N GLY A 72 -3.07 0.45 3.30
CA GLY A 72 -2.05 1.06 2.46
C GLY A 72 -0.64 0.55 2.73
N ALA A 73 -0.48 -0.58 3.42
CA ALA A 73 0.83 -1.20 3.62
C ALA A 73 1.52 -1.47 2.27
N THR A 74 2.84 -1.34 2.21
CA THR A 74 3.60 -1.76 1.03
C THR A 74 3.63 -3.28 0.99
N ILE A 75 3.36 -3.86 -0.17
CA ILE A 75 3.31 -5.32 -0.33
C ILE A 75 4.49 -5.80 -1.17
N ARG A 76 5.07 -6.93 -0.75
CA ARG A 76 6.02 -7.73 -1.52
C ARG A 76 5.52 -9.15 -1.59
N VAL A 77 5.91 -9.83 -2.67
CA VAL A 77 5.69 -11.26 -2.84
C VAL A 77 7.02 -11.95 -3.02
N LEU A 78 7.12 -13.16 -2.49
CA LEU A 78 8.18 -14.12 -2.76
C LEU A 78 7.51 -15.31 -3.46
N MET A 79 7.84 -15.51 -4.72
CA MET A 79 7.43 -16.70 -5.48
C MET A 79 8.53 -17.74 -5.31
N HIS A 80 8.17 -18.91 -4.80
CA HIS A 80 9.11 -20.01 -4.57
C HIS A 80 9.13 -20.94 -5.77
N ASP A 81 10.32 -21.42 -6.12
CA ASP A 81 10.56 -22.46 -7.12
C ASP A 81 9.80 -22.23 -8.45
N PHE A 82 9.74 -20.98 -8.89
CA PHE A 82 8.98 -20.57 -10.05
C PHE A 82 9.71 -20.96 -11.35
N VAL A 83 9.03 -21.62 -12.29
CA VAL A 83 9.63 -22.06 -13.54
C VAL A 83 9.69 -20.88 -14.51
N VAL A 84 10.89 -20.30 -14.65
CA VAL A 84 11.12 -19.12 -15.50
C VAL A 84 11.66 -19.45 -16.89
N GLU A 85 12.27 -20.62 -17.10
CA GLU A 85 12.92 -20.94 -18.37
C GLU A 85 12.07 -21.85 -19.27
N PRO A 86 11.99 -21.55 -20.58
CA PRO A 86 11.39 -22.48 -21.55
C PRO A 86 12.13 -23.82 -21.51
N GLY A 87 11.46 -24.87 -21.04
CA GLY A 87 12.04 -26.21 -20.89
C GLY A 87 11.91 -26.80 -19.48
N GLY A 88 11.56 -26.00 -18.47
CA GLY A 88 11.26 -26.52 -17.13
C GLY A 88 12.47 -27.01 -16.33
N TYR A 89 13.69 -26.79 -16.84
CA TYR A 89 14.92 -27.31 -16.22
C TYR A 89 15.44 -26.47 -15.06
N ALA A 90 14.96 -25.23 -14.90
CA ALA A 90 15.38 -24.32 -13.84
C ALA A 90 14.18 -23.66 -13.17
N THR A 91 14.15 -23.78 -11.84
CA THR A 91 13.26 -23.01 -10.96
C THR A 91 14.04 -21.88 -10.31
N HIS A 92 13.38 -20.74 -10.13
CA HIS A 92 13.97 -19.58 -9.47
C HIS A 92 13.03 -19.09 -8.39
N SER A 93 13.60 -18.78 -7.22
CA SER A 93 12.89 -18.05 -6.18
C SER A 93 13.26 -16.58 -6.26
N PHE A 94 12.27 -15.70 -6.34
CA PHE A 94 12.52 -14.26 -6.36
C PHE A 94 11.47 -13.47 -5.59
N THR A 95 11.95 -12.37 -4.98
CA THR A 95 11.12 -11.41 -4.27
C THR A 95 10.90 -10.17 -5.12
N SER A 96 9.69 -9.64 -5.15
CA SER A 96 9.40 -8.38 -5.83
C SER A 96 8.41 -7.53 -5.05
N GLY A 97 8.56 -6.21 -5.16
CA GLY A 97 7.48 -5.28 -4.87
C GLY A 97 6.37 -5.42 -5.91
N VAL A 98 5.18 -4.96 -5.56
CA VAL A 98 4.01 -5.00 -6.45
C VAL A 98 3.61 -3.61 -6.89
N ASP A 99 3.28 -3.47 -8.17
CA ASP A 99 2.89 -2.22 -8.82
C ASP A 99 1.40 -1.92 -8.59
N ASN A 100 0.52 -2.93 -8.65
CA ASN A 100 -0.89 -2.79 -8.30
C ASN A 100 -1.41 -4.02 -7.57
N ILE A 101 -2.55 -3.88 -6.91
CA ILE A 101 -3.26 -4.96 -6.24
C ILE A 101 -4.74 -4.86 -6.61
N ASN A 102 -5.30 -5.99 -6.99
CA ASN A 102 -6.70 -6.18 -7.31
C ASN A 102 -7.30 -7.25 -6.39
N ILE A 103 -8.34 -6.89 -5.66
CA ILE A 103 -9.05 -7.72 -4.70
C ILE A 103 -10.43 -8.01 -5.27
N ARG A 104 -10.71 -9.28 -5.53
CA ARG A 104 -12.00 -9.77 -6.02
C ARG A 104 -12.53 -10.85 -5.11
N GLY A 105 -13.55 -10.50 -4.33
CA GLY A 105 -14.05 -11.38 -3.27
C GLY A 105 -12.96 -11.62 -2.22
N ASP A 106 -12.55 -12.89 -2.12
CA ASP A 106 -11.48 -13.34 -1.23
C ASP A 106 -10.15 -13.57 -1.95
N GLU A 107 -10.10 -13.34 -3.26
CA GLU A 107 -8.89 -13.50 -4.07
C GLU A 107 -8.16 -12.16 -4.20
N ILE A 108 -6.88 -12.14 -3.86
CA ILE A 108 -6.02 -10.97 -3.99
C ILE A 108 -4.96 -11.31 -5.03
N CYS A 109 -4.93 -10.53 -6.10
CA CYS A 109 -3.90 -10.63 -7.14
C CYS A 109 -3.08 -9.35 -7.16
N ALA A 110 -1.78 -9.49 -7.32
CA ALA A 110 -0.86 -8.36 -7.37
C ALA A 110 -0.10 -8.34 -8.69
N GLU A 111 0.09 -7.16 -9.24
CA GLU A 111 0.73 -6.95 -10.53
C GLU A 111 2.20 -6.61 -10.36
N ILE A 112 3.07 -7.26 -11.13
CA ILE A 112 4.50 -6.98 -11.21
C ILE A 112 4.84 -6.78 -12.67
N ILE A 113 5.11 -5.54 -13.07
CA ILE A 113 5.22 -5.16 -14.48
C ILE A 113 6.67 -5.00 -14.91
N ASN A 114 7.57 -4.66 -13.98
CA ASN A 114 8.96 -4.30 -14.30
C ASN A 114 9.97 -5.43 -14.10
N HIS A 115 9.62 -6.66 -14.50
CA HIS A 115 10.60 -7.75 -14.50
C HIS A 115 11.10 -8.00 -15.92
N ILE A 116 12.41 -7.93 -16.11
CA ILE A 116 13.07 -8.27 -17.38
C ILE A 116 13.54 -9.72 -17.27
N ALA A 117 13.39 -10.50 -18.33
CA ALA A 117 13.89 -11.86 -18.36
C ALA A 117 15.41 -11.91 -18.14
N VAL A 118 15.81 -12.80 -17.22
CA VAL A 118 17.20 -13.03 -16.85
C VAL A 118 17.55 -14.50 -17.03
N ARG A 119 18.83 -14.78 -17.24
CA ARG A 119 19.45 -16.11 -17.15
C ARG A 119 20.48 -16.05 -16.03
N GLY A 120 20.18 -16.69 -14.90
CA GLY A 120 20.94 -16.46 -13.67
C GLY A 120 20.82 -15.00 -13.20
N CYS A 121 21.94 -14.28 -13.16
CA CYS A 121 21.99 -12.87 -12.76
C CYS A 121 22.12 -11.89 -13.95
N GLU A 122 22.11 -12.39 -15.18
CA GLU A 122 22.35 -11.60 -16.39
C GLU A 122 21.07 -11.48 -17.23
N PHE A 123 20.95 -10.42 -18.04
CA PHE A 123 19.86 -10.31 -19.01
C PHE A 123 20.02 -11.35 -20.13
N VAL A 124 18.90 -11.87 -20.63
CA VAL A 124 18.91 -12.70 -21.84
C VAL A 124 19.15 -11.83 -23.08
N GLU A 125 19.84 -12.36 -24.10
CA GLU A 125 20.12 -11.65 -25.36
C GLU A 125 18.85 -11.08 -26.00
N ASN A 126 17.77 -11.85 -26.00
CA ASN A 126 16.44 -11.42 -26.42
C ASN A 126 15.64 -10.89 -25.23
N ALA A 127 16.09 -9.75 -24.68
CA ALA A 127 15.49 -9.14 -23.51
C ALA A 127 13.98 -8.92 -23.73
N HIS A 128 13.18 -9.45 -22.80
CA HIS A 128 11.73 -9.33 -22.82
C HIS A 128 11.22 -9.03 -21.42
N TYR A 129 10.15 -8.22 -21.35
CA TYR A 129 9.40 -8.05 -20.12
C TYR A 129 8.63 -9.33 -19.81
N ARG A 130 8.62 -9.70 -18.53
CA ARG A 130 7.75 -10.72 -17.95
C ARG A 130 6.89 -10.05 -16.91
N HIS A 131 5.61 -9.91 -17.22
CA HIS A 131 4.65 -9.40 -16.27
C HIS A 131 4.09 -10.57 -15.48
N PHE A 132 4.13 -10.47 -14.15
CA PHE A 132 3.59 -11.48 -13.26
C PHE A 132 2.35 -10.95 -12.56
N LEU A 133 1.33 -11.79 -12.51
CA LEU A 133 0.11 -11.56 -11.75
C LEU A 133 -0.07 -12.70 -10.72
N PRO A 134 0.75 -12.76 -9.66
CA PRO A 134 0.55 -13.67 -8.55
C PRO A 134 -0.76 -13.41 -7.82
N CYS A 135 -1.48 -14.47 -7.51
CA CYS A 135 -2.73 -14.45 -6.77
C CYS A 135 -2.67 -15.35 -5.53
N THR A 136 -3.44 -15.04 -4.50
CA THR A 136 -3.51 -15.80 -3.23
C THR A 136 -3.96 -17.26 -3.34
N SER A 137 -4.44 -17.68 -4.52
CA SER A 137 -4.75 -19.05 -4.92
C SER A 137 -3.53 -19.84 -5.41
N GLY A 138 -2.34 -19.25 -5.33
CA GLY A 138 -1.09 -19.83 -5.86
C GLY A 138 -0.94 -19.72 -7.38
N ASN A 139 -1.98 -19.28 -8.10
CA ASN A 139 -1.88 -19.03 -9.53
C ASN A 139 -1.04 -17.78 -9.79
N VAL A 140 -0.08 -17.89 -10.71
CA VAL A 140 0.72 -16.78 -11.24
C VAL A 140 0.50 -16.75 -12.74
N HIS A 141 -0.23 -15.75 -13.21
CA HIS A 141 -0.39 -15.53 -14.64
C HIS A 141 0.79 -14.70 -15.17
N VAL A 142 1.45 -15.20 -16.22
CA VAL A 142 2.60 -14.57 -16.86
C VAL A 142 2.19 -14.03 -18.23
N ALA A 143 2.58 -12.81 -18.56
CA ALA A 143 2.51 -12.29 -19.92
C ALA A 143 3.89 -11.76 -20.35
N GLN A 144 4.32 -12.12 -21.56
CA GLN A 144 5.67 -11.84 -22.05
C GLN A 144 5.62 -10.95 -23.29
N TYR A 145 6.44 -9.90 -23.30
CA TYR A 145 6.55 -8.94 -24.40
C TYR A 145 8.00 -8.59 -24.67
N LEU A 146 8.40 -8.44 -25.93
CA LEU A 146 9.74 -7.94 -26.26
C LEU A 146 9.96 -6.54 -25.66
N VAL A 147 11.17 -6.27 -25.17
CA VAL A 147 11.54 -4.91 -24.74
C VAL A 147 11.46 -3.98 -25.96
N GLU A 148 10.99 -2.75 -25.74
CA GLU A 148 10.82 -1.71 -26.78
C GLU A 148 9.86 -2.06 -27.93
N SER A 149 9.10 -3.15 -27.79
CA SER A 149 8.19 -3.62 -28.83
C SER A 149 6.82 -4.01 -28.25
N PRO A 150 5.72 -3.78 -29.00
CA PRO A 150 4.41 -4.31 -28.63
C PRO A 150 4.28 -5.83 -28.87
N SER A 151 5.29 -6.47 -29.47
CA SER A 151 5.26 -7.89 -29.82
C SER A 151 5.08 -8.78 -28.60
N PHE A 152 3.97 -9.50 -28.58
CA PHE A 152 3.64 -10.51 -27.58
C PHE A 152 4.39 -11.80 -27.88
N LEU A 153 5.12 -12.32 -26.89
CA LEU A 153 5.88 -13.57 -27.02
C LEU A 153 5.08 -14.79 -26.55
N GLY A 154 4.23 -14.60 -25.54
CA GLY A 154 3.47 -15.70 -24.96
C GLY A 154 2.89 -15.36 -23.60
N GLN A 155 2.03 -16.25 -23.12
CA GLN A 155 1.48 -16.21 -21.77
C GLN A 155 1.49 -17.62 -21.18
N ASP A 156 1.48 -17.67 -19.87
CA ASP A 156 1.43 -18.92 -19.13
C ASP A 156 0.67 -18.71 -17.81
N THR A 157 0.20 -19.79 -17.19
CA THR A 157 -0.31 -19.77 -15.82
C THR A 157 0.26 -20.94 -15.07
N GLN A 158 1.05 -20.62 -14.05
CA GLN A 158 1.68 -21.61 -13.21
C GLN A 158 1.06 -21.57 -11.82
N LYS A 159 1.10 -22.71 -11.13
CA LYS A 159 0.70 -22.79 -9.74
C LYS A 159 1.94 -22.98 -8.88
N VAL A 160 2.17 -22.04 -7.97
CA VAL A 160 3.39 -22.01 -7.14
C VAL A 160 3.06 -21.61 -5.71
N ARG A 161 3.97 -21.97 -4.81
CA ARG A 161 3.99 -21.46 -3.44
C ARG A 161 4.34 -19.97 -3.45
N ILE A 162 3.57 -19.15 -2.74
CA ILE A 162 3.78 -17.69 -2.67
C ILE A 162 3.70 -17.23 -1.23
N SER A 163 4.76 -16.57 -0.75
CA SER A 163 4.73 -15.83 0.52
C SER A 163 4.47 -14.35 0.27
N TRP A 164 3.57 -13.77 1.04
CA TRP A 164 3.17 -12.37 0.96
C TRP A 164 3.66 -11.63 2.19
N PHE A 165 4.33 -10.51 1.97
CA PHE A 165 4.89 -9.67 3.01
C PHE A 165 4.28 -8.29 2.96
N ALA A 166 3.94 -7.76 4.13
CA ALA A 166 3.52 -6.39 4.31
C ALA A 166 4.60 -5.60 5.05
N LYS A 167 4.78 -4.35 4.65
CA LYS A 167 5.52 -3.34 5.39
C LYS A 167 4.57 -2.21 5.71
N GLU A 168 4.20 -2.11 6.98
CA GLU A 168 3.35 -1.03 7.46
C GLU A 168 4.11 0.30 7.36
N ILE A 169 3.52 1.28 6.69
CA ILE A 169 4.12 2.61 6.49
C ILE A 169 3.59 3.65 7.48
N GLN A 170 2.51 3.35 8.21
CA GLN A 170 1.89 4.27 9.18
C GLN A 170 2.53 4.15 10.57
N ALA A 171 2.91 5.26 11.19
CA ALA A 171 3.49 5.31 12.53
C ALA A 171 2.64 4.67 13.61
N ASP A 172 1.33 4.76 13.47
CA ASP A 172 0.39 4.19 14.41
C ASP A 172 -0.29 2.97 13.79
N ILE A 173 0.23 1.78 14.11
CA ILE A 173 -0.35 0.50 13.68
C ILE A 173 -1.75 0.25 14.27
N HIS A 174 -2.13 0.98 15.32
CA HIS A 174 -3.43 0.87 15.96
C HIS A 174 -4.43 1.84 15.34
N ASN A 175 -3.97 2.97 14.82
CA ASN A 175 -4.77 3.94 14.08
C ASN A 175 -4.64 3.72 12.57
N ASN A 176 -5.29 2.65 12.11
CA ASN A 176 -5.40 2.19 10.71
C ASN A 176 -6.22 3.13 9.80
N LYS A 177 -6.14 4.43 10.05
CA LYS A 177 -6.91 5.45 9.36
C LYS A 177 -6.08 5.95 8.17
N PRO A 178 -6.63 5.99 6.94
CA PRO A 178 -5.92 6.61 5.85
C PRO A 178 -5.75 8.10 6.14
N PHE A 179 -4.65 8.70 5.67
CA PHE A 179 -4.40 10.13 5.83
C PHE A 179 -5.59 10.96 5.37
N TYR A 180 -6.20 10.60 4.25
CA TYR A 180 -7.39 11.24 3.72
C TYR A 180 -8.18 10.27 2.84
N GLY A 181 -9.51 10.32 2.95
CA GLY A 181 -10.44 9.61 2.09
C GLY A 181 -11.53 10.54 1.59
N HIS A 182 -11.98 10.31 0.36
CA HIS A 182 -13.07 11.07 -0.23
C HIS A 182 -13.91 10.20 -1.17
N PHE A 183 -15.16 10.60 -1.40
CA PHE A 183 -16.02 10.04 -2.44
C PHE A 183 -15.60 10.53 -3.83
N LEU A 184 -16.18 9.93 -4.89
CA LEU A 184 -15.91 10.33 -6.29
C LEU A 184 -16.36 11.76 -6.64
N ASP A 185 -17.22 12.37 -5.81
CA ASP A 185 -17.63 13.77 -5.91
C ASP A 185 -16.68 14.74 -5.19
N GLY A 186 -15.64 14.23 -4.54
CA GLY A 186 -14.67 15.01 -3.76
C GLY A 186 -15.11 15.30 -2.34
N GLY A 187 -16.29 14.83 -1.91
CA GLY A 187 -16.73 14.91 -0.53
C GLY A 187 -15.84 14.08 0.39
N ALA A 188 -15.22 14.71 1.39
CA ALA A 188 -14.36 14.03 2.35
C ALA A 188 -15.15 13.00 3.19
N THR A 189 -14.56 11.84 3.40
CA THR A 189 -15.12 10.73 4.20
C THR A 189 -14.39 10.58 5.52
N VAL A 190 -13.08 10.40 5.46
CA VAL A 190 -12.23 10.13 6.62
C VAL A 190 -10.90 10.86 6.48
N GLY A 191 -10.16 10.94 7.57
CA GLY A 191 -8.81 11.52 7.56
C GLY A 191 -8.82 13.04 7.62
N ASN A 192 -7.67 13.62 7.35
CA ASN A 192 -7.37 15.03 7.39
C ASN A 192 -6.59 15.38 6.12
N LYS A 193 -7.17 16.24 5.27
CA LYS A 193 -6.56 16.60 3.99
C LYS A 193 -5.22 17.30 4.20
N GLU A 194 -5.10 18.06 5.28
CA GLU A 194 -3.87 18.78 5.64
C GLU A 194 -2.74 17.79 6.00
N GLU A 195 -3.05 16.65 6.64
CA GLU A 195 -2.04 15.59 6.88
C GLU A 195 -1.55 14.95 5.57
N LEU A 196 -2.46 14.70 4.62
CA LEU A 196 -2.06 14.22 3.28
C LEU A 196 -1.21 15.27 2.55
N LEU A 197 -1.54 16.56 2.68
CA LEU A 197 -0.79 17.66 2.08
C LEU A 197 0.63 17.74 2.64
N GLU A 198 0.79 17.66 3.96
CA GLU A 198 2.12 17.64 4.59
C GLU A 198 2.90 16.38 4.19
N ALA A 199 2.27 15.21 4.16
CA ALA A 199 2.91 13.99 3.66
C ALA A 199 3.41 14.14 2.21
N ALA A 200 2.63 14.80 1.34
CA ALA A 200 3.03 15.08 -0.04
C ALA A 200 4.20 16.07 -0.12
N LYS A 201 4.23 17.11 0.73
CA LYS A 201 5.33 18.08 0.79
C LYS A 201 6.64 17.46 1.30
N GLU A 202 6.53 16.53 2.23
CA GLU A 202 7.67 15.78 2.79
C GLU A 202 8.19 14.68 1.85
N GLY A 203 7.53 14.46 0.69
CA GLY A 203 7.94 13.44 -0.27
C GLY A 203 7.72 12.01 0.22
N LYS A 204 6.74 11.80 1.12
CA LYS A 204 6.37 10.46 1.58
C LYS A 204 5.80 9.61 0.43
N ASP A 205 5.97 8.30 0.53
CA ASP A 205 5.26 7.36 -0.35
C ASP A 205 3.75 7.48 -0.07
N ILE A 206 2.96 7.68 -1.13
CA ILE A 206 1.51 7.81 -1.05
C ILE A 206 0.90 6.75 -1.93
N ARG A 207 0.04 5.92 -1.33
CA ARG A 207 -0.72 4.89 -2.02
C ARG A 207 -2.17 5.32 -2.12
N ALA A 208 -2.78 5.05 -3.27
CA ALA A 208 -4.21 5.26 -3.48
C ALA A 208 -4.94 3.92 -3.35
N LEU A 209 -6.12 3.97 -2.74
CA LEU A 209 -6.97 2.82 -2.48
C LEU A 209 -8.40 3.14 -2.95
N MET A 210 -8.96 2.26 -3.76
CA MET A 210 -10.36 2.23 -4.12
C MET A 210 -11.04 1.14 -3.28
N THR A 211 -11.50 1.52 -2.09
CA THR A 211 -12.07 0.56 -1.13
C THR A 211 -13.35 -0.10 -1.65
N ASP A 212 -14.12 0.58 -2.49
CA ASP A 212 -15.34 0.08 -3.13
C ASP A 212 -15.06 -0.98 -4.22
N ARG A 213 -13.88 -0.93 -4.84
CA ARG A 213 -13.47 -1.84 -5.91
C ARG A 213 -12.40 -2.84 -5.51
N GLY A 214 -11.85 -2.71 -4.32
CA GLY A 214 -10.74 -3.54 -3.87
C GLY A 214 -9.47 -3.33 -4.70
N TYR A 215 -9.15 -2.09 -5.08
CA TYR A 215 -7.99 -1.81 -5.94
C TYR A 215 -7.00 -0.88 -5.22
N GLY A 216 -5.70 -1.20 -5.25
CA GLY A 216 -4.67 -0.44 -4.55
C GLY A 216 -3.37 -0.32 -5.34
N PHE A 217 -2.71 0.84 -5.28
CA PHE A 217 -1.50 1.11 -6.05
C PHE A 217 -0.72 2.31 -5.49
N PRO A 218 0.61 2.37 -5.67
CA PRO A 218 1.41 3.54 -5.33
C PRO A 218 1.20 4.67 -6.35
N LEU A 219 1.25 5.91 -5.88
CA LEU A 219 1.30 7.09 -6.74
C LEU A 219 2.77 7.36 -7.10
N HIS A 220 3.13 7.15 -8.35
CA HIS A 220 4.49 7.30 -8.87
C HIS A 220 4.92 8.76 -8.93
N VAL A 221 3.94 9.64 -9.17
CA VAL A 221 4.11 11.09 -9.18
C VAL A 221 3.09 11.66 -8.21
N VAL A 222 3.54 12.46 -7.25
CA VAL A 222 2.68 13.19 -6.32
C VAL A 222 2.94 14.68 -6.53
N MET A 223 1.87 15.45 -6.65
CA MET A 223 1.89 16.90 -6.81
C MET A 223 0.94 17.52 -5.79
N TRP A 224 1.25 18.73 -5.36
CA TRP A 224 0.39 19.51 -4.49
C TRP A 224 0.34 20.97 -4.94
N SER A 225 -0.71 21.68 -4.54
CA SER A 225 -0.95 23.08 -4.92
C SER A 225 -1.06 23.98 -3.70
N ARG A 226 -0.90 25.31 -3.91
CA ARG A 226 -0.98 26.32 -2.84
C ARG A 226 -2.34 26.37 -2.14
N ASP A 227 -3.41 25.98 -2.82
CA ASP A 227 -4.76 25.88 -2.25
C ASP A 227 -5.03 24.54 -1.55
N GLY A 228 -3.97 23.75 -1.30
CA GLY A 228 -4.03 22.54 -0.49
C GLY A 228 -4.69 21.35 -1.19
N ARG A 229 -4.65 21.29 -2.53
CA ARG A 229 -4.99 20.06 -3.25
C ARG A 229 -3.77 19.17 -3.33
N VAL A 230 -4.01 17.87 -3.27
CA VAL A 230 -3.03 16.85 -3.60
C VAL A 230 -3.56 16.10 -4.82
N ALA A 231 -2.65 15.81 -5.75
CA ALA A 231 -2.93 14.97 -6.89
C ALA A 231 -1.78 13.98 -7.06
N GLY A 232 -2.05 12.83 -7.67
CA GLY A 232 -0.98 11.93 -8.06
C GLY A 232 -1.34 11.07 -9.24
N GLN A 233 -0.32 10.45 -9.81
CA GLN A 233 -0.43 9.61 -10.99
C GLN A 233 0.04 8.19 -10.70
N SER A 234 -0.69 7.21 -11.23
CA SER A 234 -0.22 5.84 -11.39
C SER A 234 -0.07 5.50 -12.86
N ASN A 235 1.14 5.14 -13.25
CA ASN A 235 1.56 5.00 -14.64
C ASN A 235 1.84 3.54 -15.04
N MET A 236 1.62 2.62 -14.12
CA MET A 236 2.05 1.24 -14.21
C MET A 236 0.85 0.37 -13.94
N HIS A 237 -0.02 0.12 -14.93
CA HIS A 237 -1.10 -0.85 -14.82
C HIS A 237 -1.39 -1.45 -16.20
N LEU A 238 -1.30 -2.77 -16.33
CA LEU A 238 -1.68 -3.51 -17.54
C LEU A 238 -3.12 -3.93 -17.48
N SER A 239 -3.72 -4.03 -18.66
CA SER A 239 -5.08 -4.52 -18.81
C SER A 239 -5.21 -5.94 -18.26
N GLN A 240 -6.24 -6.12 -17.44
CA GLN A 240 -6.61 -7.40 -16.85
C GLN A 240 -8.02 -7.76 -17.32
N LYS A 241 -8.33 -9.05 -17.32
CA LYS A 241 -9.68 -9.58 -17.53
C LYS A 241 -9.95 -10.70 -16.55
N TYR A 242 -11.22 -11.06 -16.42
CA TYR A 242 -11.63 -12.22 -15.64
C TYR A 242 -11.62 -13.47 -16.49
N SER A 243 -11.07 -14.55 -15.92
CA SER A 243 -11.11 -15.89 -16.50
C SER A 243 -11.64 -16.84 -15.42
N GLY A 244 -12.95 -17.07 -15.42
CA GLY A 244 -13.66 -17.69 -14.30
C GLY A 244 -13.48 -16.89 -13.00
N ASN A 245 -12.97 -17.55 -11.97
CA ASN A 245 -12.67 -16.96 -10.66
C ASN A 245 -11.29 -16.28 -10.61
N ASN A 246 -10.48 -16.42 -11.64
CA ASN A 246 -9.13 -15.85 -11.68
C ASN A 246 -9.12 -14.48 -12.35
N ILE A 247 -8.08 -13.70 -12.03
CA ILE A 247 -7.71 -12.48 -12.72
C ILE A 247 -6.49 -12.84 -13.58
N VAL A 248 -6.55 -12.49 -14.86
CA VAL A 248 -5.46 -12.74 -15.82
C VAL A 248 -5.17 -11.49 -16.62
N TYR A 249 -3.99 -11.39 -17.24
CA TYR A 249 -3.73 -10.29 -18.17
C TYR A 249 -4.64 -10.42 -19.41
N ASN A 250 -5.06 -9.27 -19.95
CA ASN A 250 -5.76 -9.22 -21.23
C ASN A 250 -4.73 -9.15 -22.37
N THR A 251 -4.26 -10.31 -22.80
CA THR A 251 -3.24 -10.47 -23.84
C THR A 251 -3.76 -10.34 -25.26
N GLN A 252 -5.09 -10.47 -25.48
CA GLN A 252 -5.69 -10.29 -26.81
C GLN A 252 -5.70 -8.81 -27.22
N THR A 253 -5.94 -7.93 -26.25
CA THR A 253 -5.95 -6.48 -26.45
C THR A 253 -5.18 -5.83 -25.30
N PRO A 254 -3.83 -5.94 -25.28
CA PRO A 254 -3.04 -5.43 -24.19
C PRO A 254 -3.00 -3.91 -24.25
N TYR A 255 -3.31 -3.28 -23.13
CA TYR A 255 -3.19 -1.84 -22.98
C TYR A 255 -2.66 -1.49 -21.59
N ARG A 256 -1.96 -0.37 -21.52
CA ARG A 256 -1.48 0.21 -20.27
C ARG A 256 -2.40 1.35 -19.86
N TRP A 257 -2.84 1.35 -18.62
CA TRP A 257 -3.52 2.48 -18.00
C TRP A 257 -2.54 3.44 -17.37
N MET A 258 -2.76 4.72 -17.65
CA MET A 258 -2.20 5.83 -16.88
C MET A 258 -3.37 6.55 -16.22
N SER A 259 -3.33 6.70 -14.91
CA SER A 259 -4.39 7.32 -14.14
C SER A 259 -3.86 8.47 -13.31
N SER A 260 -4.64 9.55 -13.21
CA SER A 260 -4.42 10.62 -12.26
C SER A 260 -5.62 10.75 -11.33
N TRP A 261 -5.32 11.11 -10.09
CA TRP A 261 -6.25 11.21 -8.97
C TRP A 261 -6.01 12.52 -8.26
N SER A 262 -7.08 13.17 -7.79
CA SER A 262 -6.98 14.40 -7.02
C SER A 262 -7.99 14.42 -5.88
N THR A 263 -7.61 15.08 -4.78
CA THR A 263 -8.42 15.21 -3.56
C THR A 263 -9.75 15.95 -3.76
N ASN A 264 -9.99 16.56 -4.92
CA ASN A 264 -11.27 17.16 -5.31
C ASN A 264 -12.21 16.17 -6.03
N GLY A 265 -11.92 14.88 -6.01
CA GLY A 265 -12.71 13.84 -6.66
C GLY A 265 -12.44 13.68 -8.16
N ARG A 266 -11.63 14.56 -8.77
CA ARG A 266 -11.29 14.42 -10.18
C ARG A 266 -10.38 13.22 -10.38
N ARG A 267 -10.81 12.35 -11.29
CA ARG A 267 -10.02 11.23 -11.79
C ARG A 267 -9.96 11.32 -13.31
N THR A 268 -8.76 11.16 -13.86
CA THR A 268 -8.57 10.99 -15.30
C THR A 268 -7.83 9.69 -15.55
N ALA A 269 -8.27 8.90 -16.51
CA ALA A 269 -7.56 7.72 -16.94
C ALA A 269 -7.44 7.71 -18.46
N ARG A 270 -6.29 7.30 -18.96
CA ARG A 270 -6.02 7.07 -20.38
C ARG A 270 -5.46 5.67 -20.57
N ALA A 271 -5.99 4.95 -21.54
CA ALA A 271 -5.43 3.69 -21.98
C ALA A 271 -4.61 3.92 -23.26
N GLY A 272 -3.41 3.34 -23.31
CA GLY A 272 -2.58 3.29 -24.52
C GLY A 272 -2.29 1.83 -24.88
N PRO A 273 -2.13 1.48 -26.17
CA PRO A 273 -1.63 0.16 -26.52
C PRO A 273 -0.26 -0.05 -25.88
N TRP A 274 0.00 -1.26 -25.37
CA TRP A 274 1.33 -1.58 -24.83
C TRP A 274 2.42 -1.40 -25.89
N GLY A 275 3.61 -0.95 -25.49
CA GLY A 275 4.78 -0.86 -26.37
C GLY A 275 4.73 0.22 -27.47
N SER A 276 3.63 0.98 -27.58
CA SER A 276 3.51 2.06 -28.57
C SER A 276 3.30 3.40 -27.90
N HIS A 277 4.03 4.42 -28.37
CA HIS A 277 3.81 5.82 -27.97
C HIS A 277 2.64 6.46 -28.74
N GLN A 278 1.79 5.65 -29.38
CA GLN A 278 0.68 6.19 -30.15
C GLN A 278 -0.31 6.91 -29.22
N PRO A 279 -0.95 7.99 -29.69
CA PRO A 279 -1.99 8.68 -28.93
C PRO A 279 -3.06 7.67 -28.48
N GLY A 280 -3.12 7.41 -27.18
CA GLY A 280 -3.93 6.35 -26.60
C GLY A 280 -5.43 6.43 -26.93
N ARG A 281 -6.10 5.27 -26.96
CA ARG A 281 -7.54 5.12 -27.12
C ARG A 281 -8.26 5.52 -25.84
N GLY A 282 -9.27 6.39 -25.95
CA GLY A 282 -10.22 6.68 -24.87
C GLY A 282 -9.61 7.48 -23.70
N GLN A 283 -10.09 8.70 -23.52
CA GLN A 283 -9.86 9.48 -22.30
C GLN A 283 -11.11 9.38 -21.44
N ILE A 284 -11.01 8.77 -20.27
CA ILE A 284 -12.09 8.78 -19.28
C ILE A 284 -11.77 9.87 -18.29
N THR A 285 -12.56 10.95 -18.32
CA THR A 285 -12.54 11.98 -17.28
C THR A 285 -13.83 11.86 -16.50
N SER A 286 -13.75 11.42 -15.25
CA SER A 286 -14.91 11.46 -14.35
C SER A 286 -14.78 12.69 -13.46
N ARG A 287 -15.76 13.58 -13.56
CA ARG A 287 -16.03 14.64 -12.60
C ARG A 287 -17.49 14.47 -12.22
N SER A 288 -17.77 14.08 -10.98
CA SER A 288 -19.13 14.14 -10.48
C SER A 288 -19.46 15.63 -10.25
N THR A 289 -19.93 16.30 -11.30
CA THR A 289 -20.73 17.49 -11.12
C THR A 289 -22.05 17.00 -10.55
N GLY A 290 -22.51 17.52 -9.40
CA GLY A 290 -23.80 17.20 -8.79
C GLY A 290 -25.03 17.61 -9.61
N SER A 291 -24.93 17.55 -10.94
CA SER A 291 -25.98 17.76 -11.93
C SER A 291 -26.00 16.51 -12.81
N SER A 292 -27.01 15.67 -12.58
CA SER A 292 -27.32 14.51 -13.40
C SER A 292 -27.86 14.97 -14.75
N THR A 293 -27.05 14.92 -15.80
CA THR A 293 -27.55 14.73 -17.17
C THR A 293 -27.22 13.32 -17.63
N ARG A 294 -28.29 12.57 -17.84
CA ARG A 294 -28.37 11.16 -18.22
C ARG A 294 -27.88 10.99 -19.65
N ALA A 295 -26.76 10.32 -19.86
CA ALA A 295 -26.39 9.74 -21.16
C ALA A 295 -26.70 8.24 -21.10
N GLY A 296 -27.55 7.78 -22.01
CA GLY A 296 -28.08 6.41 -22.03
C GLY A 296 -27.02 5.37 -22.36
N SER A 297 -26.90 4.38 -21.49
CA SER A 297 -26.40 3.05 -21.84
C SER A 297 -27.38 2.04 -21.28
N THR A 298 -27.97 1.24 -22.16
CA THR A 298 -28.87 0.13 -21.87
C THR A 298 -28.13 -0.93 -21.07
N SER A 299 -28.47 -1.05 -19.79
CA SER A 299 -28.19 -2.23 -18.98
C SER A 299 -29.37 -2.48 -18.04
N THR A 300 -29.94 -3.67 -18.18
CA THR A 300 -31.04 -4.25 -17.41
C THR A 300 -30.77 -4.21 -15.90
N PRO A 301 -31.78 -3.94 -15.03
CA PRO A 301 -31.55 -3.64 -13.62
C PRO A 301 -31.42 -4.90 -12.76
N MET A 302 -30.47 -4.90 -11.82
CA MET A 302 -30.58 -5.68 -10.59
C MET A 302 -30.96 -4.73 -9.45
N THR A 303 -32.09 -5.03 -8.84
CA THR A 303 -32.70 -4.32 -7.71
C THR A 303 -31.99 -4.71 -6.41
N SER A 304 -31.50 -3.74 -5.64
CA SER A 304 -31.29 -3.90 -4.20
C SER A 304 -31.23 -2.54 -3.51
N THR A 305 -32.27 -2.25 -2.74
CA THR A 305 -32.42 -1.09 -1.86
C THR A 305 -31.69 -1.30 -0.54
N ALA A 306 -30.81 -0.37 -0.17
CA ALA A 306 -30.46 -0.13 1.23
C ALA A 306 -30.27 1.37 1.47
N LYS A 307 -31.22 1.98 2.20
CA LYS A 307 -31.11 3.32 2.79
C LYS A 307 -30.17 3.23 3.99
N LEU A 308 -29.16 4.10 4.06
CA LEU A 308 -28.40 4.34 5.29
C LEU A 308 -28.38 5.84 5.62
N ALA A 309 -28.78 6.13 6.86
CA ALA A 309 -28.93 7.46 7.42
C ALA A 309 -27.57 8.11 7.77
N ARG A 310 -27.49 9.43 7.63
CA ARG A 310 -26.35 10.26 8.03
C ARG A 310 -26.36 10.50 9.54
N ALA A 311 -25.24 10.22 10.21
CA ALA A 311 -24.96 10.65 11.57
C ALA A 311 -24.20 12.01 11.60
N PRO A 312 -24.34 12.83 12.66
CA PRO A 312 -23.75 14.16 12.76
C PRO A 312 -22.24 14.15 13.07
N ARG A 313 -21.54 15.16 12.55
CA ARG A 313 -20.10 15.41 12.74
C ARG A 313 -19.83 16.06 14.10
N ASN A 314 -18.82 15.56 14.81
CA ASN A 314 -18.22 16.24 15.94
C ASN A 314 -16.85 16.78 15.52
N VAL A 315 -16.59 18.07 15.71
CA VAL A 315 -15.35 18.75 15.32
C VAL A 315 -14.62 19.17 16.60
N GLY A 316 -13.48 18.53 16.86
CA GLY A 316 -12.55 18.95 17.89
C GLY A 316 -11.20 18.28 17.64
N GLY A 317 -10.14 19.08 17.48
CA GLY A 317 -8.78 18.56 17.26
C GLY A 317 -7.75 19.67 17.27
N GLY A 318 -7.03 19.80 18.38
CA GLY A 318 -5.94 20.75 18.59
C GLY A 318 -4.69 20.41 17.77
N ARG A 319 -3.95 21.45 17.40
CA ARG A 319 -2.67 21.38 16.68
C ARG A 319 -1.53 20.98 17.63
N GLN A 320 -0.76 19.96 17.27
CA GLN A 320 0.61 19.78 17.74
C GLN A 320 1.58 20.08 16.57
N SER A 321 2.67 20.79 16.87
CA SER A 321 3.72 21.17 15.92
C SER A 321 4.68 20.00 15.70
N GLY A 322 4.86 19.56 14.46
CA GLY A 322 5.78 18.49 14.07
C GLY A 322 7.21 18.96 13.83
N SER A 323 8.18 18.20 14.34
CA SER A 323 9.61 18.29 14.03
C SER A 323 9.93 17.55 12.71
N PRO A 324 11.00 17.94 11.99
CA PRO A 324 11.34 17.33 10.69
C PRO A 324 11.74 15.86 10.84
N HIS A 325 11.10 14.98 10.07
CA HIS A 325 11.43 13.56 9.98
C HIS A 325 12.47 13.30 8.88
N PRO A 326 13.40 12.34 9.07
CA PRO A 326 14.33 11.94 8.03
C PRO A 326 13.58 11.24 6.88
N SER A 327 13.65 11.81 5.69
CA SER A 327 13.27 11.15 4.44
C SER A 327 14.28 10.06 4.12
N CYS A 328 13.83 8.88 3.73
CA CYS A 328 14.74 7.79 3.37
C CYS A 328 15.30 7.97 1.96
N PRO A 329 16.61 8.09 1.78
CA PRO A 329 17.21 8.04 0.47
C PRO A 329 17.49 6.57 0.11
N LEU A 330 16.57 5.90 -0.57
CA LEU A 330 16.93 4.73 -1.39
C LEU A 330 15.78 4.37 -2.35
N GLN A 331 15.73 5.14 -3.43
CA GLN A 331 15.43 4.55 -4.73
C GLN A 331 16.73 4.66 -5.55
N LEU A 332 17.34 3.52 -5.85
CA LEU A 332 18.03 3.36 -7.13
C LEU A 332 16.95 3.49 -8.21
N ARG A 333 16.58 4.75 -8.50
CA ARG A 333 15.81 5.11 -9.68
C ARG A 333 16.79 4.96 -10.84
N HIS A 334 16.60 3.94 -11.67
CA HIS A 334 17.12 3.96 -13.04
C HIS A 334 16.39 5.07 -13.81
N GLY A 335 16.83 6.31 -13.61
CA GLY A 335 16.59 7.44 -14.50
C GLY A 335 17.85 7.67 -15.30
N GLY A 336 18.10 6.84 -16.31
CA GLY A 336 19.15 7.10 -17.30
C GLY A 336 18.73 8.32 -18.12
N ALA A 337 19.35 9.47 -17.85
CA ALA A 337 19.32 10.58 -18.79
C ALA A 337 20.17 10.20 -20.01
N PHE A 338 19.49 9.91 -21.12
CA PHE A 338 20.15 9.82 -22.43
C PHE A 338 20.57 11.24 -22.83
N HIS A 339 21.87 11.52 -22.77
CA HIS A 339 22.46 12.64 -23.48
C HIS A 339 22.62 12.24 -24.95
N PRO A 340 22.13 13.04 -25.92
CA PRO A 340 22.58 12.89 -27.29
C PRO A 340 23.99 13.47 -27.38
N HIS A 341 24.96 12.67 -27.82
CA HIS A 341 26.22 13.20 -28.34
C HIS A 341 26.03 13.64 -29.80
N PRO A 342 26.82 14.65 -30.23
CA PRO A 342 26.58 15.45 -31.44
C PRO A 342 26.71 14.68 -32.76
#